data_AF-A0A820NRB3-F1
#
_entry.id   AF-A0A820NRB3-F1
#
_cell.length_a   1.000
_cell.length_b   1.000
_cell.length_c   1.000
_cell.angle_alpha   90.00
_cell.angle_beta   90.00
_cell.angle_gamma   90.00
#
_symmetry.space_group_name_H-M   'P 1'
#
loop_
_entity.id
_entity.type
_entity.pdbx_description
1 polymer ?
#
loop_
_entity_poly.entity_id
_entity_poly.type
_entity_poly.pdbx_seq_one_letter_code
_entity_poly.pdbx_strand_id
1 'polypeptide(L)'
;ESQQLLKDALPEQYHNYIEELNGYLCDSFGNSTRLDYGTGHELAFALFMLCLCKIEALTEQDSRAMVLKLFSRYIDLCRKLQRTYYLEPAGSKGQWCLDDYQFLPFLWGSSQLTDDGPIEPKQAIDERFYRD
;
A
#
# COMPACT_ATOMS: atom_id res chain seq x y z
N GLU A 1 -8.23 -19.52 0.94
CA GLU A 1 -9.10 -18.35 0.66
C GLU A 1 -8.39 -17.30 -0.17
N SER A 2 -7.25 -16.76 0.27
CA SER A 2 -6.44 -15.77 -0.48
C SER A 2 -5.95 -16.25 -1.85
N GLN A 3 -5.49 -17.50 -1.97
CA GLN A 3 -5.13 -18.07 -3.28
C GLN A 3 -6.31 -18.16 -4.24
N GLN A 4 -7.53 -18.38 -3.74
CA GLN A 4 -8.73 -18.40 -4.58
C GLN A 4 -9.05 -16.99 -5.09
N LEU A 5 -8.94 -15.97 -4.23
CA LEU A 5 -9.08 -14.58 -4.66
C LEU A 5 -8.11 -14.22 -5.80
N LEU A 6 -6.87 -14.72 -5.74
CA LEU A 6 -5.89 -14.52 -6.80
C LEU A 6 -6.25 -15.28 -8.09
N LYS A 7 -6.77 -16.51 -7.99
CA LYS A 7 -7.26 -17.27 -9.14
C LYS A 7 -8.44 -16.58 -9.82
N ASP A 8 -9.33 -15.98 -9.03
CA ASP A 8 -10.51 -15.28 -9.53
C ASP A 8 -10.14 -13.92 -10.16
N ALA A 9 -9.10 -13.25 -9.63
CA ALA A 9 -8.64 -11.95 -10.10
C ALA A 9 -7.71 -12.02 -11.31
N LEU A 10 -6.97 -13.13 -11.49
CA LEU A 10 -5.96 -13.27 -12.54
C LEU A 10 -6.35 -14.32 -13.59
N PRO A 11 -6.11 -14.06 -14.89
CA PRO A 11 -6.27 -15.06 -15.94
C PRO A 11 -5.48 -16.35 -15.68
N GLU A 12 -5.97 -17.48 -16.19
CA GLU A 12 -5.38 -18.82 -15.99
C GLU A 12 -3.88 -18.91 -16.34
N GLN A 13 -3.44 -18.13 -17.33
CA GLN A 13 -2.02 -18.09 -17.73
C GLN A 13 -1.06 -17.66 -16.62
N TYR A 14 -1.55 -16.96 -15.58
CA TYR A 14 -0.75 -16.51 -14.44
C TYR A 14 -0.87 -17.42 -13.22
N HIS A 15 -1.65 -18.50 -13.28
CA HIS A 15 -1.94 -19.32 -12.09
C HIS A 15 -0.70 -20.02 -11.53
N ASN A 16 0.34 -20.22 -12.35
CA ASN A 16 1.62 -20.79 -11.93
C ASN A 16 2.39 -19.89 -10.94
N TYR A 17 2.08 -18.59 -10.89
CA TYR A 17 2.74 -17.62 -10.00
C TYR A 17 1.96 -17.36 -8.70
N ILE A 18 0.79 -17.99 -8.53
CA ILE A 18 -0.12 -17.69 -7.41
C ILE A 18 0.50 -18.00 -6.05
N GLU A 19 1.30 -19.06 -5.94
CA GLU A 19 1.93 -19.42 -4.67
C GLU A 19 2.84 -18.30 -4.15
N GLU A 20 3.69 -17.75 -5.03
CA GLU A 20 4.60 -16.65 -4.69
C GLU A 20 3.84 -15.33 -4.46
N LEU A 21 2.90 -14.97 -5.35
CA LEU A 21 2.06 -13.78 -5.20
C LEU A 21 1.27 -13.79 -3.89
N ASN A 22 0.78 -14.97 -3.50
CA ASN A 22 0.01 -15.14 -2.27
C ASN A 22 0.85 -14.86 -1.02
N GLY A 23 2.15 -15.19 -1.03
CA GLY A 23 3.05 -14.89 0.08
C GLY A 23 3.09 -13.39 0.38
N TYR A 24 3.44 -12.58 -0.64
CA TYR A 24 3.48 -11.12 -0.50
C TYR A 24 2.13 -10.53 -0.12
N LEU A 25 1.04 -11.02 -0.72
CA LEU A 25 -0.30 -10.53 -0.42
C LEU A 25 -0.71 -10.82 1.03
N CYS A 26 -0.43 -12.02 1.55
CA CYS A 26 -0.78 -12.37 2.93
C CYS A 26 -0.02 -11.52 3.95
N ASP A 27 1.26 -11.23 3.67
CA ASP A 27 2.10 -10.41 4.53
C ASP A 27 1.80 -8.91 4.42
N SER A 28 0.90 -8.49 3.53
CA SER A 28 0.60 -7.07 3.28
C SER A 28 -0.26 -6.39 4.35
N PHE A 29 -0.91 -7.14 5.26
CA PHE A 29 -2.00 -6.61 6.10
C PHE A 29 -1.70 -6.56 7.60
N GLY A 30 -0.46 -6.79 8.01
CA GLY A 30 -0.05 -6.81 9.41
C GLY A 30 0.22 -8.22 9.93
N ASN A 31 0.56 -8.34 11.20
CA ASN A 31 0.78 -9.63 11.86
C ASN A 31 -0.38 -9.97 12.80
N SER A 32 -1.02 -11.12 12.58
CA SER A 32 -2.17 -11.55 13.38
C SER A 32 -1.83 -11.88 14.83
N THR A 33 -0.60 -12.31 15.12
CA THR A 33 -0.18 -12.72 16.47
C THR A 33 0.24 -11.53 17.31
N ARG A 34 0.99 -10.60 16.71
CA ARG A 34 1.42 -9.36 17.39
C ARG A 34 0.37 -8.26 17.35
N LEU A 35 -0.65 -8.40 16.50
CA LEU A 35 -1.65 -7.37 16.23
C LEU A 35 -1.00 -6.04 15.86
N ASP A 36 0.02 -6.08 15.01
CA ASP A 36 0.76 -4.91 14.56
C ASP A 36 0.70 -4.74 13.03
N TYR A 37 0.94 -3.51 12.58
CA TYR A 37 1.10 -3.16 11.17
C TYR A 37 2.16 -2.07 11.04
N GLY A 38 2.90 -2.04 9.93
CA GLY A 38 3.89 -1.00 9.68
C GLY A 38 4.44 -1.06 8.27
N THR A 39 5.51 -0.32 8.03
CA THR A 39 6.08 -0.10 6.69
C THR A 39 6.62 -1.37 6.03
N GLY A 40 6.97 -2.41 6.81
CA GLY A 40 7.32 -3.72 6.27
C GLY A 40 6.15 -4.41 5.55
N HIS A 41 4.95 -4.28 6.11
CA HIS A 41 3.72 -4.81 5.50
C HIS A 41 3.29 -3.99 4.28
N GLU A 42 3.44 -2.66 4.37
CA GLU A 42 3.30 -1.77 3.21
C GLU A 42 4.24 -2.14 2.06
N LEU A 43 5.52 -2.43 2.39
CA LEU A 43 6.51 -2.88 1.42
C LEU A 43 6.14 -4.23 0.80
N ALA A 44 5.60 -5.18 1.59
CA ALA A 44 5.12 -6.45 1.05
C ALA A 44 4.04 -6.24 -0.02
N PHE A 45 3.14 -5.27 0.15
CA PHE A 45 2.15 -4.93 -0.87
C PHE A 45 2.77 -4.28 -2.11
N ALA A 46 3.79 -3.43 -1.93
CA ALA A 46 4.54 -2.88 -3.05
C ALA A 46 5.29 -3.96 -3.85
N LEU A 47 5.85 -4.97 -3.16
CA LEU A 47 6.47 -6.14 -3.79
C LEU A 47 5.44 -7.00 -4.52
N PHE A 48 4.25 -7.18 -3.96
CA PHE A 48 3.14 -7.84 -4.65
C PHE A 48 2.80 -7.13 -5.98
N MET A 49 2.66 -5.80 -5.97
CA MET A 49 2.45 -5.02 -7.19
C MET A 49 3.61 -5.13 -8.18
N LEU A 50 4.85 -5.13 -7.68
CA LEU A 50 6.05 -5.32 -8.51
C LEU A 50 6.04 -6.70 -9.19
N CYS A 51 5.69 -7.76 -8.47
CA CYS A 51 5.59 -9.11 -9.03
C CYS A 51 4.55 -9.18 -10.16
N LEU A 52 3.40 -8.52 -10.00
CA LEU A 52 2.40 -8.41 -11.07
C LEU A 52 2.96 -7.71 -12.32
N CYS A 53 3.82 -6.69 -12.16
CA CYS A 53 4.54 -6.09 -13.28
C CYS A 53 5.58 -7.02 -13.89
N LYS A 54 6.30 -7.80 -13.07
CA LYS A 54 7.34 -8.72 -13.54
C LYS A 54 6.81 -9.88 -14.36
N ILE A 55 5.59 -10.33 -14.08
CA ILE A 55 4.89 -11.34 -14.89
C ILE A 55 4.05 -10.71 -16.02
N GLU A 56 4.15 -9.39 -16.22
CA GLU A 56 3.41 -8.64 -17.24
C GLU A 56 1.87 -8.74 -17.10
N ALA A 57 1.37 -9.06 -15.91
CA ALA A 57 -0.06 -8.97 -15.59
C ALA A 57 -0.50 -7.50 -15.43
N LEU A 58 0.43 -6.64 -15.04
CA LEU A 58 0.30 -5.18 -15.08
C LEU A 58 1.44 -4.62 -15.92
N THR A 59 1.15 -3.58 -16.69
CA THR A 59 2.12 -2.97 -17.61
C THR A 59 2.43 -1.53 -17.20
N GLU A 60 3.39 -0.89 -17.87
CA GLU A 60 3.71 0.52 -17.64
C GLU A 60 2.50 1.44 -17.88
N GLN A 61 1.58 1.04 -18.77
CA GLN A 61 0.33 1.77 -19.03
C GLN A 61 -0.57 1.81 -17.79
N ASP A 62 -0.44 0.83 -16.89
CA ASP A 62 -1.23 0.71 -15.67
C ASP A 62 -0.62 1.46 -14.48
N SER A 63 0.62 1.97 -14.61
CA SER A 63 1.39 2.59 -13.51
C SER A 63 0.60 3.63 -12.69
N ARG A 64 -0.14 4.51 -13.37
CA ARG A 64 -1.01 5.51 -12.69
C ARG A 64 -2.17 4.83 -11.96
N ALA A 65 -2.82 3.85 -12.57
CA ALA A 65 -3.94 3.14 -11.95
C ALA A 65 -3.48 2.28 -10.75
N MET A 66 -2.26 1.74 -10.80
CA MET A 66 -1.66 1.00 -9.69
C MET A 66 -1.58 1.86 -8.44
N VAL A 67 -1.09 3.09 -8.53
CA VAL A 67 -1.00 3.99 -7.37
C VAL A 67 -2.37 4.58 -7.02
N LEU A 68 -3.06 5.18 -7.99
CA LEU A 68 -4.27 5.98 -7.74
C LEU A 68 -5.52 5.14 -7.46
N LYS A 69 -5.55 3.86 -7.86
CA LYS A 69 -6.68 2.97 -7.61
C LYS A 69 -6.29 1.81 -6.70
N LEU A 70 -5.36 0.97 -7.12
CA LEU A 70 -5.04 -0.26 -6.39
C LEU A 70 -4.43 0.05 -5.01
N PHE A 71 -3.38 0.86 -4.98
CA PHE A 71 -2.72 1.24 -3.73
C PHE A 71 -3.60 2.13 -2.85
N SER A 72 -4.36 3.07 -3.45
CA SER A 72 -5.33 3.86 -2.69
C SER A 72 -6.35 2.98 -1.95
N ARG A 73 -6.87 1.92 -2.60
CA ARG A 73 -7.79 0.96 -1.97
C ARG A 73 -7.12 0.12 -0.88
N TYR A 74 -5.88 -0.25 -1.09
CA TYR A 74 -5.08 -0.91 -0.06
C TYR A 74 -4.93 -0.04 1.19
N ILE A 75 -4.57 1.25 1.03
CA ILE A 75 -4.44 2.18 2.15
C ILE A 75 -5.76 2.39 2.89
N ASP A 76 -6.88 2.50 2.18
CA ASP A 76 -8.21 2.59 2.81
C ASP A 76 -8.50 1.35 3.68
N LEU A 77 -8.19 0.16 3.17
CA LEU A 77 -8.35 -1.08 3.89
C LEU A 77 -7.44 -1.15 5.12
N CYS A 78 -6.15 -0.82 4.98
CA CYS A 78 -5.21 -0.79 6.10
C CYS A 78 -5.64 0.18 7.19
N ARG A 79 -6.09 1.39 6.84
CA ARG A 79 -6.64 2.37 7.80
C ARG A 79 -7.87 1.82 8.52
N LYS A 80 -8.74 1.10 7.82
CA LYS A 80 -9.89 0.43 8.44
C LYS A 80 -9.44 -0.66 9.41
N LEU A 81 -8.49 -1.51 9.01
CA LEU A 81 -7.94 -2.58 9.87
C LEU A 81 -7.29 -2.01 11.14
N GLN A 82 -6.45 -0.99 10.99
CA GLN A 82 -5.79 -0.30 12.11
C GLN A 82 -6.79 0.22 13.14
N ARG A 83 -7.86 0.90 12.69
CA ARG A 83 -8.90 1.43 13.59
C ARG A 83 -9.82 0.36 14.17
N THR A 84 -10.13 -0.67 13.39
CA THR A 84 -11.09 -1.73 13.79
C THR A 84 -10.47 -2.68 14.79
N TYR A 85 -9.19 -3.02 14.60
CA TYR A 85 -8.47 -4.00 15.42
C TYR A 85 -7.44 -3.37 16.35
N TYR A 86 -7.38 -2.04 16.43
CA TYR A 86 -6.44 -1.30 17.27
C TYR A 86 -4.98 -1.77 17.07
N LEU A 87 -4.57 -1.90 15.81
CA LEU A 87 -3.26 -2.48 15.49
C LEU A 87 -2.14 -1.58 16.02
N GLU A 88 -1.13 -2.17 16.66
CA GLU A 88 0.04 -1.44 17.13
C GLU A 88 0.95 -1.07 15.95
N PRO A 89 1.65 0.09 16.00
CA PRO A 89 2.70 0.41 15.05
C PRO A 89 3.83 -0.62 15.13
N ALA A 90 4.10 -1.30 14.02
CA ALA A 90 5.15 -2.31 13.96
C ALA A 90 6.54 -1.66 13.86
N GLY A 91 7.44 -2.08 14.76
CA GLY A 91 8.84 -1.64 14.82
C GLY A 91 9.08 -0.47 15.76
N SER A 92 10.29 -0.40 16.34
CA SER A 92 10.69 0.71 17.22
C SER A 92 11.01 1.95 16.39
N LYS A 93 10.00 2.78 16.16
CA LYS A 93 10.15 4.04 15.45
C LYS A 93 10.62 5.12 16.43
N GLY A 94 11.86 5.59 16.25
CA GLY A 94 12.40 6.71 17.04
C GLY A 94 11.64 8.02 16.76
N GLN A 95 12.00 9.10 17.46
CA GLN A 95 11.33 10.42 17.35
C GLN A 95 11.35 11.08 15.96
N TRP A 96 11.98 10.47 14.95
CA TRP A 96 12.17 11.01 13.60
C TRP A 96 11.37 10.25 12.54
N CYS A 97 10.41 9.42 12.94
CA CYS A 97 9.58 8.71 11.99
C CYS A 97 8.49 9.60 11.40
N LEU A 98 8.25 9.42 10.11
CA LEU A 98 7.32 10.23 9.33
C LEU A 98 5.85 9.97 9.73
N ASP A 99 5.52 8.70 9.95
CA ASP A 99 4.20 8.23 10.36
C ASP A 99 4.35 6.86 11.07
N ASP A 100 3.37 6.54 11.91
CA ASP A 100 3.33 5.32 12.70
C ASP A 100 3.26 4.06 11.82
N TYR A 101 2.53 4.11 10.70
CA TYR A 101 2.20 2.93 9.90
C TYR A 101 2.77 2.97 8.48
N GLN A 102 2.68 4.12 7.81
CA GLN A 102 2.85 4.24 6.35
C GLN A 102 4.09 5.04 5.97
N PHE A 103 4.57 4.86 4.74
CA PHE A 103 5.63 5.68 4.13
C PHE A 103 5.32 6.00 2.67
N LEU A 104 4.88 5.03 1.88
CA LEU A 104 4.64 5.20 0.44
C LEU A 104 3.58 6.25 0.07
N PRO A 105 2.48 6.47 0.84
CA PRO A 105 1.56 7.58 0.60
C PRO A 105 2.24 8.94 0.57
N PHE A 106 3.26 9.17 1.40
CA PHE A 106 4.01 10.42 1.41
C PHE A 106 4.94 10.53 0.20
N LEU A 107 5.59 9.42 -0.18
CA LEU A 107 6.46 9.38 -1.35
C LEU A 107 5.68 9.65 -2.65
N TRP A 108 4.60 8.91 -2.89
CA TRP A 108 3.79 9.11 -4.09
C TRP A 108 2.96 10.38 -4.02
N GLY A 109 2.42 10.76 -2.85
CA GLY A 109 1.69 11.99 -2.65
C GLY A 109 2.53 13.24 -2.94
N SER A 110 3.79 13.28 -2.49
CA SER A 110 4.69 14.39 -2.83
C SER A 110 5.03 14.44 -4.32
N SER A 111 5.20 13.29 -4.97
CA SER A 111 5.41 13.22 -6.43
C SER A 111 4.18 13.73 -7.21
N GLN A 112 2.96 13.54 -6.71
CA GLN A 112 1.75 14.10 -7.33
C GLN A 112 1.66 15.63 -7.26
N LEU A 113 2.37 16.25 -6.32
CA LEU A 113 2.40 17.69 -6.09
C LEU A 113 3.62 18.36 -6.73
N THR A 114 4.44 17.59 -7.46
CA THR A 114 5.55 18.14 -8.25
C THR A 114 4.98 18.86 -9.49
N ASP A 115 5.69 19.86 -10.00
CA ASP A 115 5.34 20.68 -11.17
C ASP A 115 4.02 21.47 -11.05
N ASP A 116 4.09 22.67 -10.47
CA ASP A 116 2.95 23.59 -10.26
C ASP A 116 1.77 22.96 -9.51
N GLY A 117 2.08 22.16 -8.48
CA GLY A 117 1.09 21.58 -7.57
C GLY A 117 0.23 22.65 -6.87
N PRO A 118 -1.04 22.33 -6.53
CA PRO A 118 -1.96 23.30 -5.93
C PRO A 118 -1.58 23.72 -4.50
N ILE A 119 -0.63 23.02 -3.88
CA ILE A 119 -0.16 23.25 -2.52
C ILE A 119 1.37 23.10 -2.47
N GLU A 120 2.01 23.99 -1.71
CA GLU A 120 3.43 23.90 -1.37
C GLU A 120 3.65 23.04 -0.12
N PRO A 121 4.86 22.46 0.10
CA PRO A 121 5.15 21.65 1.28
C PRO A 121 4.83 22.31 2.62
N LYS A 122 5.03 23.64 2.75
CA LYS A 122 4.72 24.39 3.98
C LYS A 122 3.21 24.44 4.29
N GLN A 123 2.36 24.25 3.29
CA GLN A 123 0.91 24.23 3.40
C GLN A 123 0.38 22.83 3.72
N ALA A 124 1.24 21.80 3.70
CA ALA A 124 0.83 20.44 4.03
C ALA A 124 0.40 20.28 5.49
N ILE A 125 0.70 21.22 6.39
CA ILE A 125 0.23 21.16 7.79
C ILE A 125 -1.01 22.05 8.04
N ASP A 126 -1.48 22.74 7.00
CA ASP A 126 -2.59 23.68 7.10
C ASP A 126 -3.91 22.97 6.87
N GLU A 127 -4.73 22.92 7.93
CA GLU A 127 -6.01 22.21 7.93
C GLU A 127 -6.99 22.66 6.85
N ARG A 128 -6.85 23.90 6.34
CA ARG A 128 -7.72 24.41 5.25
C ARG A 128 -7.56 23.63 3.94
N PHE A 129 -6.44 22.95 3.76
CA PHE A 129 -6.17 22.13 2.58
C PHE A 129 -6.56 20.65 2.78
N TYR A 130 -6.90 20.26 4.01
CA TYR A 130 -7.56 18.99 4.28
C TYR A 130 -9.07 19.18 4.14
N ARG A 131 -9.72 18.40 3.27
CA ARG A 131 -11.19 18.42 3.15
C ARG A 131 -11.83 17.37 4.04
N ASP A 132 -13.00 17.74 4.56
CA ASP A 132 -14.03 16.90 5.19
C ASP A 132 -14.40 15.65 4.37
#